data_AF-A0A844A9A4-F1
#
_entry.id   AF-A0A844A9A4-F1
#
_cell.length_a   1.000
_cell.length_b   1.000
_cell.length_c   1.000
_cell.angle_alpha   90.00
_cell.angle_beta   90.00
_cell.angle_gamma   90.00
#
_symmetry.space_group_name_H-M   'P 1'
#
loop_
_entity.id
_entity.type
_entity.pdbx_description
1 polymer ?
#
loop_
_entity_poly.entity_id
_entity_poly.type
_entity_poly.pdbx_seq_one_letter_code
_entity_poly.pdbx_strand_id
1 'polypeptide(L)'
;IQFASLLSKAALLGCVPCTYPRGKRPRQVQDGAIMFMARMVQARSDYVIYGRAIGRKHRPTLDDATEADLSLRAWKANWPHYVRVHDPIFVNGPLSAGVSMVDMMEELGAASFVPTQRNLARGNGDNINPRRAIMRKPHMELTPQACRWISDRLDKALMRHGMLDLTMSSFDFPTG
;
A
#
# COMPACT_ATOMS: atom_id res chain seq x y z
N ILE A 1 7.81 4.16 4.74
CA ILE A 1 6.52 3.44 4.86
C ILE A 1 5.62 3.91 3.73
N GLN A 2 5.14 3.02 2.86
CA GLN A 2 4.43 3.41 1.63
C GLN A 2 3.13 2.63 1.43
N PHE A 3 2.13 3.29 0.86
CA PHE A 3 0.89 2.64 0.40
C PHE A 3 1.06 2.06 -0.99
N ALA A 4 0.48 0.89 -1.24
CA ALA A 4 0.33 0.38 -2.58
C ALA A 4 -1.14 0.02 -2.83
N SER A 5 -1.67 0.53 -3.95
CA SER A 5 -2.93 0.05 -4.51
C SER A 5 -2.66 -1.07 -5.52
N LEU A 6 -3.58 -2.04 -5.55
CA LEU A 6 -3.61 -3.27 -6.34
C LEU A 6 -2.76 -4.43 -5.80
N LEU A 7 -3.46 -5.29 -5.06
CA LEU A 7 -3.20 -6.72 -4.99
C LEU A 7 -3.20 -7.28 -6.42
N SER A 8 -2.00 -7.57 -6.94
CA SER A 8 -1.85 -8.39 -8.15
C SER A 8 -1.67 -9.86 -7.76
N LYS A 9 -2.46 -10.70 -8.42
CA LYS A 9 -2.52 -12.17 -8.45
C LYS A 9 -1.14 -12.88 -8.55
N ALA A 10 -0.29 -12.90 -7.52
CA ALA A 10 0.99 -13.63 -7.57
C ALA A 10 1.32 -14.21 -6.19
N ALA A 11 0.80 -15.39 -5.90
CA ALA A 11 0.98 -16.11 -4.65
C ALA A 11 1.70 -17.45 -4.87
N LEU A 12 2.78 -17.47 -5.65
CA LEU A 12 3.58 -18.69 -5.85
C LEU A 12 4.96 -18.67 -5.19
N LEU A 13 5.32 -17.59 -4.46
CA LEU A 13 6.60 -17.49 -3.74
C LEU A 13 6.49 -16.73 -2.40
N GLY A 14 5.31 -16.63 -1.80
CA GLY A 14 5.12 -15.90 -0.53
C GLY A 14 5.36 -14.37 -0.63
N CYS A 15 5.34 -13.81 -1.85
CA CYS A 15 5.50 -12.36 -2.08
C CYS A 15 4.33 -11.76 -2.85
N VAL A 16 3.56 -10.87 -2.22
CA VAL A 16 2.49 -10.10 -2.86
C VAL A 16 3.10 -8.83 -3.49
N PRO A 17 3.16 -8.68 -4.83
CA PRO A 17 3.83 -7.52 -5.42
C PRO A 17 2.93 -6.28 -5.39
N CYS A 18 3.46 -5.19 -4.85
CA CYS A 18 2.89 -3.86 -4.95
C CYS A 18 3.29 -3.23 -6.29
N THR A 19 2.34 -2.98 -7.19
CA THR A 19 2.63 -2.54 -8.57
C THR A 19 2.69 -1.03 -8.71
N TYR A 20 3.58 -0.54 -9.58
CA TYR A 20 3.82 0.88 -9.85
C TYR A 20 3.71 1.14 -11.36
N PRO A 21 3.22 2.34 -11.76
CA PRO A 21 2.96 2.64 -13.16
C PRO A 21 4.26 2.79 -13.95
N ARG A 22 4.23 2.52 -15.25
CA ARG A 22 5.42 2.49 -16.16
C ARG A 22 6.32 3.73 -16.07
N GLY A 23 5.75 4.90 -15.78
CA GLY A 23 6.51 6.15 -15.65
C GLY A 23 7.10 6.41 -14.26
N LYS A 24 6.83 5.59 -13.25
CA LYS A 24 7.26 5.82 -11.86
C LYS A 24 7.85 4.56 -11.25
N ARG A 25 9.16 4.57 -11.02
CA ARG A 25 9.83 3.50 -10.28
C ARG A 25 9.76 3.72 -8.76
N PRO A 26 9.58 2.64 -7.96
CA PRO A 26 9.52 2.69 -6.50
C PRO A 26 10.89 2.87 -5.82
N ARG A 27 11.59 3.96 -6.12
CA ARG A 27 12.96 4.22 -5.62
C ARG A 27 13.04 4.53 -4.12
N GLN A 28 11.92 4.89 -3.52
CA GLN A 28 11.85 5.35 -2.13
C GLN A 28 11.63 4.20 -1.13
N VAL A 29 11.32 2.97 -1.58
CA VAL A 29 11.20 1.82 -0.69
C VAL A 29 12.57 1.30 -0.33
N GLN A 30 12.83 1.14 0.97
CA GLN A 30 14.01 0.46 1.49
C GLN A 30 13.62 -0.91 2.04
N ASP A 31 14.60 -1.80 2.17
CA ASP A 31 14.41 -3.09 2.83
C ASP A 31 13.93 -2.88 4.28
N GLY A 32 12.93 -3.66 4.70
CA GLY A 32 12.32 -3.53 6.02
C GLY A 32 11.24 -2.45 6.13
N ALA A 33 10.92 -1.75 5.03
CA ALA A 33 9.86 -0.74 5.04
C ALA A 33 8.49 -1.39 5.31
N ILE A 34 7.74 -0.89 6.28
CA ILE A 34 6.33 -1.28 6.43
C ILE A 34 5.55 -0.73 5.23
N MET A 35 4.83 -1.62 4.56
CA MET A 35 3.96 -1.32 3.43
C MET A 35 2.51 -1.54 3.88
N PHE A 36 1.68 -0.49 3.82
CA PHE A 36 0.26 -0.60 4.14
C PHE A 36 -0.54 -0.87 2.87
N MET A 37 -1.40 -1.89 2.91
CA MET A 37 -2.22 -2.29 1.77
C MET A 37 -3.56 -1.61 1.86
N ALA A 38 -3.87 -0.81 0.85
CA ALA A 38 -5.07 0.02 0.84
C ALA A 38 -5.89 -0.20 -0.43
N ARG A 39 -7.20 -0.03 -0.30
CA ARG A 39 -8.15 -0.06 -1.42
C ARG A 39 -8.96 1.23 -1.41
N MET A 40 -9.07 1.86 -2.58
CA MET A 40 -10.00 2.98 -2.75
C MET A 40 -11.44 2.46 -2.69
N VAL A 41 -12.27 3.12 -1.89
CA VAL A 41 -13.71 2.89 -1.79
C VAL A 41 -14.46 4.16 -2.18
N GLN A 42 -15.65 4.01 -2.77
CA GLN A 42 -16.45 5.15 -3.23
C GLN A 42 -16.89 6.05 -2.07
N ALA A 43 -17.19 5.44 -0.91
CA ALA A 43 -17.55 6.18 0.30
C ALA A 43 -16.44 7.17 0.68
N ARG A 44 -16.80 8.47 0.75
CA ARG A 44 -15.88 9.59 1.05
C ARG A 44 -14.66 9.72 0.11
N SER A 45 -14.65 9.01 -1.03
CA SER A 45 -13.45 8.83 -1.86
C SER A 45 -12.24 8.39 -1.03
N ASP A 46 -12.47 7.47 -0.11
CA ASP A 46 -11.51 7.05 0.91
C ASP A 46 -10.62 5.92 0.42
N TYR A 47 -9.44 5.81 1.03
CA TYR A 47 -8.61 4.62 0.96
C TYR A 47 -8.70 3.91 2.29
N VAL A 48 -9.15 2.67 2.27
CA VAL A 48 -9.24 1.84 3.46
C VAL A 48 -8.07 0.87 3.50
N ILE A 49 -7.32 0.92 4.59
CA ILE A 49 -6.16 0.08 4.86
C ILE A 49 -6.65 -1.20 5.53
N TYR A 50 -6.39 -2.34 4.91
CA TYR A 50 -6.89 -3.64 5.38
C TYR A 50 -5.76 -4.60 5.77
N GLY A 51 -4.51 -4.17 5.66
CA GLY A 51 -3.37 -4.99 6.05
C GLY A 51 -2.04 -4.26 5.92
N ARG A 52 -0.97 -4.96 6.29
CA ARG A 52 0.42 -4.52 6.16
C ARG A 52 1.34 -5.68 5.78
N ALA A 53 2.51 -5.35 5.24
CA ALA A 53 3.57 -6.30 4.95
C ALA A 53 4.95 -5.62 5.06
N ILE A 54 6.02 -6.40 4.98
CA ILE A 54 7.40 -5.91 4.96
C ILE A 54 7.87 -5.81 3.52
N GLY A 55 8.21 -4.60 3.09
CA GLY A 55 8.70 -4.29 1.75
C GLY A 55 10.19 -4.58 1.58
N ARG A 56 10.54 -4.99 0.37
CA ARG A 56 11.92 -5.07 -0.11
C ARG A 56 12.21 -3.93 -1.06
N LYS A 57 13.45 -3.43 -1.03
CA LYS A 57 13.92 -2.43 -1.98
C LYS A 57 13.79 -2.97 -3.41
N HIS A 58 13.24 -2.14 -4.28
CA HIS A 58 13.08 -2.47 -5.69
C HIS A 58 14.44 -2.68 -6.36
N ARG A 59 14.57 -3.82 -7.04
CA ARG A 59 15.71 -4.22 -7.85
C ARG A 59 15.30 -4.16 -9.32
N PRO A 60 15.86 -3.21 -10.12
CA PRO A 60 15.60 -3.17 -11.55
C PRO A 60 15.86 -4.53 -12.21
N THR A 61 15.11 -4.83 -13.27
CA THR A 61 15.14 -6.10 -14.01
C THR A 61 14.53 -7.29 -13.26
N LEU A 62 14.83 -7.46 -11.97
CA LEU A 62 14.22 -8.53 -11.16
C LEU A 62 12.77 -8.21 -10.78
N ASP A 63 12.52 -6.96 -10.42
CA ASP A 63 11.22 -6.47 -9.96
C ASP A 63 10.49 -5.68 -11.07
N ASP A 64 10.76 -6.03 -12.34
CA ASP A 64 10.09 -5.50 -13.52
C ASP A 64 9.32 -6.63 -14.24
N ALA A 65 8.19 -6.30 -14.86
CA ALA A 65 7.40 -7.25 -15.65
C ALA A 65 8.23 -7.79 -16.83
N THR A 66 8.28 -9.11 -16.96
CA THR A 66 8.89 -9.79 -18.11
C THR A 66 7.91 -9.85 -19.28
N GLU A 67 8.39 -10.18 -20.49
CA GLU A 67 7.51 -10.43 -21.63
C GLU A 67 6.52 -11.58 -21.37
N ALA A 68 6.95 -12.61 -20.63
CA ALA A 68 6.06 -13.69 -20.18
C ALA A 68 4.96 -13.19 -19.23
N ASP A 69 5.26 -12.21 -18.38
CA ASP A 69 4.24 -11.57 -17.54
C ASP A 69 3.23 -10.77 -18.36
N LEU A 70 3.70 -10.07 -19.39
CA LEU A 70 2.89 -9.23 -20.26
C LEU A 70 1.96 -10.08 -21.14
N SER A 71 2.43 -11.21 -21.65
CA SER A 71 1.62 -12.14 -22.44
C SER A 71 0.48 -12.76 -21.62
N LEU A 72 0.75 -13.08 -20.35
CA LEU A 72 -0.28 -13.57 -19.43
C LEU A 72 -1.24 -12.48 -18.98
N ARG A 73 -0.77 -11.22 -18.86
CA ARG A 73 -1.52 -10.11 -18.26
C ARG A 73 -1.18 -8.78 -18.91
N ALA A 74 -1.92 -8.42 -19.95
CA ALA A 74 -1.73 -7.17 -20.70
C ALA A 74 -1.69 -5.90 -19.83
N TRP A 75 -2.44 -5.85 -18.72
CA TRP A 75 -2.47 -4.68 -17.84
C TRP A 75 -1.11 -4.36 -17.20
N LYS A 76 -0.21 -5.35 -17.08
CA LYS A 76 1.16 -5.16 -16.56
C LYS A 76 2.00 -4.25 -17.46
N ALA A 77 1.62 -4.03 -18.72
CA ALA A 77 2.27 -3.05 -19.59
C ALA A 77 2.19 -1.62 -19.02
N ASN A 78 1.10 -1.32 -18.31
CA ASN A 78 0.87 -0.02 -17.66
C ASN A 78 1.42 0.03 -16.23
N TRP A 79 1.60 -1.12 -15.58
CA TRP A 79 2.05 -1.27 -14.19
C TRP A 79 3.20 -2.27 -14.05
N PRO A 80 4.34 -2.05 -14.74
CA PRO A 80 5.37 -3.07 -14.87
C PRO A 80 6.33 -3.15 -13.69
N HIS A 81 6.34 -2.17 -12.78
CA HIS A 81 7.33 -2.11 -11.71
C HIS A 81 6.75 -2.65 -10.40
N TYR A 82 7.53 -3.43 -9.67
CA TYR A 82 7.08 -4.06 -8.43
C TYR A 82 7.93 -3.67 -7.23
N VAL A 83 7.27 -3.64 -6.08
CA VAL A 83 7.90 -3.82 -4.78
C VAL A 83 7.45 -5.17 -4.27
N ARG A 84 8.40 -6.09 -4.07
CA ARG A 84 8.11 -7.37 -3.41
C ARG A 84 7.89 -7.11 -1.91
N VAL A 85 6.90 -7.77 -1.34
CA VAL A 85 6.65 -7.73 0.10
C VAL A 85 6.61 -9.15 0.65
N HIS A 86 6.92 -9.32 1.93
CA HIS A 86 6.80 -10.60 2.64
C HIS A 86 6.15 -10.37 4.01
N ASP A 87 5.85 -11.47 4.71
CA ASP A 87 5.13 -11.48 6.00
C ASP A 87 3.85 -10.62 5.98
N PRO A 88 2.95 -10.83 5.00
CA PRO A 88 1.72 -10.06 4.93
C PRO A 88 0.77 -10.45 6.07
N ILE A 89 0.12 -9.43 6.63
CA ILE A 89 -0.94 -9.56 7.63
C ILE A 89 -2.16 -8.79 7.14
N PHE A 90 -3.30 -9.45 7.09
CA PHE A 90 -4.57 -8.85 6.69
C PHE A 90 -5.65 -9.07 7.75
N VAL A 91 -6.57 -8.12 7.85
CA VAL A 91 -7.75 -8.22 8.71
C VAL A 91 -8.72 -9.24 8.11
N ASN A 92 -9.13 -10.23 8.90
CA ASN A 92 -10.17 -11.20 8.51
C ASN A 92 -11.58 -10.62 8.71
N GLY A 93 -11.91 -9.58 7.96
CA GLY A 93 -13.17 -8.88 8.08
C GLY A 93 -13.58 -8.14 6.81
N PRO A 94 -14.77 -7.53 6.79
CA PRO A 94 -15.17 -6.68 5.67
C PRO A 94 -14.21 -5.49 5.52
N LEU A 95 -14.14 -4.89 4.33
CA LEU A 95 -13.30 -3.70 4.12
C LEU A 95 -13.63 -2.58 5.12
N SER A 96 -14.89 -2.46 5.56
CA SER A 96 -15.30 -1.48 6.59
C SER A 96 -14.65 -1.68 7.96
N ALA A 97 -14.06 -2.85 8.23
CA ALA A 97 -13.26 -3.10 9.43
C ALA A 97 -11.82 -2.55 9.33
N GLY A 98 -11.39 -2.15 8.13
CA GLY A 98 -10.08 -1.55 7.91
C GLY A 98 -9.98 -0.13 8.46
N VAL A 99 -8.81 0.47 8.28
CA VAL A 99 -8.48 1.81 8.78
C VAL A 99 -8.69 2.85 7.69
N SER A 100 -9.53 3.85 7.95
CA SER A 100 -9.77 4.97 7.04
C SER A 100 -8.53 5.88 6.94
N MET A 101 -8.03 6.09 5.72
CA MET A 101 -7.01 7.10 5.48
C MET A 101 -7.58 8.51 5.58
N VAL A 102 -8.85 8.71 5.24
CA VAL A 102 -9.52 9.99 5.40
C VAL A 102 -9.52 10.42 6.87
N ASP A 103 -9.88 9.52 7.80
CA ASP A 103 -9.88 9.85 9.24
C ASP A 103 -8.47 10.21 9.73
N MET A 104 -7.44 9.47 9.27
CA MET A 104 -6.04 9.82 9.55
C MET A 104 -5.70 11.23 9.05
N MET A 105 -6.10 11.55 7.83
CA MET A 105 -5.81 12.84 7.21
C MET A 105 -6.54 14.00 7.89
N GLU A 106 -7.76 13.77 8.37
CA GLU A 106 -8.55 14.74 9.13
C GLU A 106 -7.93 14.99 10.52
N GLU A 107 -7.45 13.94 11.19
CA GLU A 107 -6.85 14.05 12.52
C GLU A 107 -5.42 14.63 12.48
N LEU A 108 -4.58 14.19 11.55
CA LEU A 108 -3.15 14.55 11.51
C LEU A 108 -2.83 15.73 10.58
N GLY A 109 -3.72 16.06 9.64
CA GLY A 109 -3.49 17.11 8.66
C GLY A 109 -2.16 16.96 7.93
N ALA A 110 -1.33 18.00 7.92
CA ALA A 110 -0.03 18.00 7.27
C ALA A 110 0.96 16.96 7.83
N ALA A 111 0.76 16.48 9.07
CA ALA A 111 1.58 15.43 9.67
C ALA A 111 1.24 14.02 9.14
N SER A 112 0.28 13.88 8.23
CA SER A 112 -0.05 12.59 7.59
C SER A 112 1.09 12.05 6.73
N PHE A 113 1.71 12.91 5.92
CA PHE A 113 2.69 12.50 4.91
C PHE A 113 3.99 13.28 5.04
N VAL A 114 5.12 12.62 4.77
CA VAL A 114 6.45 13.26 4.83
C VAL A 114 6.52 14.52 3.94
N PRO A 115 6.01 14.52 2.69
CA PRO A 115 6.03 15.73 1.87
C PRO A 115 5.23 16.89 2.46
N THR A 116 4.03 16.64 2.99
CA THR A 116 3.18 17.70 3.57
C THR A 116 3.77 18.26 4.86
N GLN A 117 4.34 17.40 5.71
CA GLN A 117 5.02 17.80 6.94
C GLN A 117 6.26 18.65 6.63
N ARG A 118 7.05 18.23 5.63
CA ARG A 118 8.22 18.99 5.18
C ARG A 118 7.84 20.36 4.60
N ASN A 119 6.76 20.44 3.84
CA ASN A 119 6.28 21.72 3.30
C ASN A 119 5.84 22.66 4.42
N LEU A 120 5.10 22.16 5.41
CA LEU A 120 4.71 22.94 6.58
C LEU A 120 5.93 23.49 7.33
N ALA A 121 6.94 22.65 7.58
CA ALA A 121 8.17 23.06 8.26
C ALA A 121 8.97 24.12 7.50
N ARG A 122 8.80 24.23 6.17
CA ARG A 122 9.46 25.23 5.33
C ARG A 122 8.73 26.57 5.30
N GLY A 123 7.57 26.69 5.93
CA GLY A 123 6.78 27.94 5.96
C GLY A 123 6.07 28.28 4.64
N ASN A 124 6.23 27.47 3.60
CA ASN A 124 5.49 27.64 2.34
C ASN A 124 4.15 26.91 2.51
N GLY A 125 3.06 27.66 2.73
CA GLY A 125 1.70 27.13 2.90
C GLY A 125 1.16 26.33 1.71
N ASP A 126 1.92 26.25 0.61
CA ASP A 126 1.61 25.43 -0.55
C ASP A 126 1.80 23.94 -0.28
N ASN A 127 0.84 23.13 -0.76
CA ASN A 127 0.91 21.67 -0.75
C ASN A 127 1.03 21.03 0.65
N ILE A 128 0.42 21.62 1.68
CA ILE A 128 0.29 21.03 3.03
C ILE A 128 -0.97 20.16 3.19
N ASN A 129 -1.94 20.28 2.28
CA ASN A 129 -3.19 19.53 2.34
C ASN A 129 -2.95 18.05 1.95
N PRO A 130 -3.16 17.09 2.86
CA PRO A 130 -2.86 15.68 2.60
C PRO A 130 -3.77 15.06 1.53
N ARG A 131 -5.04 15.45 1.44
CA ARG A 131 -5.97 14.95 0.41
C ARG A 131 -5.48 15.30 -1.00
N ARG A 132 -4.97 16.53 -1.19
CA ARG A 132 -4.37 16.94 -2.47
C ARG A 132 -3.05 16.22 -2.73
N ALA A 133 -2.24 16.00 -1.69
CA ALA A 133 -0.91 15.41 -1.83
C ALA A 133 -0.94 13.96 -2.33
N ILE A 134 -1.90 13.14 -1.89
CA ILE A 134 -2.01 11.73 -2.26
C ILE A 134 -2.73 11.48 -3.60
N MET A 135 -3.50 12.45 -4.07
CA MET A 135 -4.29 12.33 -5.29
C MET A 135 -3.42 11.89 -6.50
N ARG A 136 -3.86 10.83 -7.19
CA ARG A 136 -3.19 10.27 -8.39
C ARG A 136 -1.74 9.82 -8.15
N LYS A 137 -1.33 9.57 -6.90
CA LYS A 137 -0.04 8.95 -6.60
C LYS A 137 -0.21 7.45 -6.38
N PRO A 138 0.69 6.63 -6.95
CA PRO A 138 0.64 5.18 -6.74
C PRO A 138 0.99 4.80 -5.30
N HIS A 139 1.72 5.67 -4.60
CA HIS A 139 2.11 5.52 -3.22
C HIS A 139 2.31 6.88 -2.54
N MET A 140 2.38 6.86 -1.21
CA MET A 140 2.76 8.02 -0.40
C MET A 140 3.61 7.59 0.78
N GLU A 141 4.64 8.37 1.09
CA GLU A 141 5.46 8.16 2.29
C GLU A 141 4.78 8.75 3.53
N LEU A 142 4.50 7.88 4.50
CA LEU A 142 3.94 8.26 5.80
C LEU A 142 4.99 8.84 6.74
N THR A 143 4.58 9.78 7.58
CA THR A 143 5.39 10.19 8.74
C THR A 143 5.43 9.09 9.80
N PRO A 144 6.38 9.13 10.74
CA PRO A 144 6.38 8.23 11.89
C PRO A 144 5.09 8.28 12.72
N GLN A 145 4.49 9.48 12.84
CA GLN A 145 3.24 9.67 13.57
C GLN A 145 2.07 8.98 12.88
N ALA A 146 1.93 9.19 11.56
CA ALA A 146 0.90 8.55 10.77
C ALA A 146 1.04 7.02 10.74
N CYS A 147 2.28 6.52 10.71
CA CYS A 147 2.55 5.09 10.81
C CYS A 147 2.04 4.49 12.13
N ARG A 148 2.33 5.12 13.26
CA ARG A 148 1.82 4.68 14.57
C ARG A 148 0.30 4.73 14.60
N TRP A 149 -0.28 5.85 14.15
CA TRP A 149 -1.72 6.05 14.11
C TRP A 149 -2.46 4.92 13.36
N ILE A 150 -1.93 4.53 12.20
CA ILE A 150 -2.49 3.43 11.39
C ILE A 150 -2.23 2.09 12.08
N SER A 151 -1.01 1.86 12.58
CA SER A 151 -0.63 0.58 13.18
C SER A 151 -1.51 0.27 14.38
N ASP A 152 -1.72 1.22 15.28
CA ASP A 152 -2.55 1.05 16.48
C ASP A 152 -4.01 0.69 16.12
N ARG A 153 -4.56 1.32 15.08
CA ARG A 153 -5.94 1.06 14.62
C ARG A 153 -6.05 -0.25 13.85
N LEU A 154 -5.03 -0.60 13.07
CA LEU A 154 -4.97 -1.87 12.37
C LEU A 154 -4.82 -3.02 13.36
N ASP A 155 -3.98 -2.89 14.38
CA ASP A 155 -3.83 -3.90 15.44
C ASP A 155 -5.15 -4.09 16.20
N LYS A 156 -5.89 -3.02 16.51
CA LYS A 156 -7.25 -3.13 17.07
C LYS A 156 -8.24 -3.81 16.12
N ALA A 157 -8.11 -3.62 14.81
CA ALA A 157 -8.95 -4.33 13.83
C ALA A 157 -8.60 -5.82 13.80
N LEU A 158 -7.31 -6.15 13.79
CA LEU A 158 -6.80 -7.53 13.85
C LEU A 158 -7.21 -8.24 15.14
N MET A 159 -7.18 -7.57 16.29
CA MET A 159 -7.65 -8.14 17.56
C MET A 159 -9.16 -8.44 17.55
N ARG A 160 -9.95 -7.62 16.87
CA ARG A 160 -11.42 -7.77 16.85
C ARG A 160 -11.90 -8.79 15.81
N HIS A 161 -11.25 -8.83 14.66
CA HIS A 161 -11.70 -9.64 13.51
C HIS A 161 -10.79 -10.83 13.22
N GLY A 162 -9.63 -10.91 13.87
CA GLY A 162 -8.61 -11.91 13.58
C GLY A 162 -7.76 -11.56 12.36
N MET A 163 -6.77 -12.42 12.13
CA MET A 163 -5.88 -12.37 10.97
C MET A 163 -6.41 -13.32 9.89
N LEU A 164 -6.34 -12.89 8.63
CA LEU A 164 -6.70 -13.75 7.50
C LEU A 164 -5.68 -14.87 7.36
N ASP A 165 -6.15 -16.12 7.36
CA ASP A 165 -5.29 -17.28 7.12
C ASP A 165 -5.03 -17.44 5.62
N LEU A 166 -3.81 -17.11 5.21
CA LEU A 166 -3.37 -17.18 3.82
C LEU A 166 -2.94 -18.59 3.40
N THR A 167 -2.89 -19.55 4.33
CA THR A 167 -2.57 -20.95 4.02
C THR A 167 -3.78 -21.75 3.54
N MET A 168 -4.98 -21.16 3.59
CA MET A 168 -6.19 -21.79 3.11
C MET A 168 -6.16 -22.00 1.60
N SER A 169 -6.57 -23.19 1.16
CA SER A 169 -6.60 -23.58 -0.26
C SER A 169 -7.54 -22.75 -1.12
N SER A 170 -8.48 -22.00 -0.53
CA SER A 170 -9.30 -21.02 -1.26
C SER A 170 -8.49 -19.88 -1.87
N PHE A 171 -7.25 -19.67 -1.39
CA PHE A 171 -6.30 -18.73 -1.97
C PHE A 171 -5.38 -19.38 -3.01
N ASP A 172 -5.44 -20.71 -3.16
CA ASP A 172 -4.80 -21.40 -4.27
C ASP A 172 -5.55 -21.08 -5.57
N PHE A 173 -4.82 -21.06 -6.68
CA PHE A 173 -5.39 -20.76 -7.98
C PHE A 173 -6.25 -21.94 -8.47
N PRO A 174 -7.33 -21.71 -9.24
CA PRO A 174 -7.91 -22.76 -10.06
C PRO A 174 -6.81 -23.23 -11.02
N THR A 175 -6.44 -24.50 -10.94
CA THR A 175 -5.58 -25.16 -11.93
C THR A 175 -6.41 -25.38 -13.20
N GLY A 176 -6.41 -24.39 -14.08
CA GLY A 176 -7.05 -24.43 -15.40
C GLY A 176 -6.15 -23.78 -16.44
#